data_AF-A0A2E5HDA0-F1
#
_entry.id   AF-A0A2E5HDA0-F1
#
_cell.length_a   1.000
_cell.length_b   1.000
_cell.length_c   1.000
_cell.angle_alpha   90.00
_cell.angle_beta   90.00
_cell.angle_gamma   90.00
#
_symmetry.space_group_name_H-M   'P 1'
#
loop_
_entity.id
_entity.type
_entity.pdbx_description
1 polymer ?
#
loop_
_entity_poly.entity_id
_entity_poly.type
_entity_poly.pdbx_seq_one_letter_code
_entity_poly.pdbx_strand_id
1 'polypeptide(L)'
;MSIIERLGKAIDSKDENTMNELLHDDYKFTMHASGNVLQKQDVIGWAMSDDINRDRVRIIYENDEIGIEHAFVTFNDGNVQAVMGVYTFKDGQVIEFETGATNIPKE
;
A
#
# COMPACT_ATOMS: atom_id res chain seq x y z
N MET A 1 2.55 -11.92 -12.40
CA MET A 1 1.81 -11.06 -11.46
C MET A 1 2.47 -9.70 -11.51
N SER A 2 1.66 -8.66 -11.52
CA SER A 2 2.13 -7.26 -11.49
C SER A 2 2.87 -6.99 -10.16
N ILE A 3 3.70 -5.95 -10.07
CA ILE A 3 4.40 -5.60 -8.81
C ILE A 3 3.37 -5.33 -7.71
N ILE A 4 2.31 -4.58 -8.02
CA ILE A 4 1.22 -4.28 -7.07
C ILE A 4 0.50 -5.55 -6.65
N GLU A 5 0.23 -6.48 -7.57
CA GLU A 5 -0.42 -7.74 -7.23
C GLU A 5 0.45 -8.60 -6.28
N ARG A 6 1.77 -8.69 -6.56
CA ARG A 6 2.71 -9.42 -5.69
C ARG A 6 2.79 -8.77 -4.31
N LEU A 7 2.92 -7.45 -4.26
CA LEU A 7 3.02 -6.70 -3.00
C LEU A 7 1.74 -6.82 -2.19
N GLY A 8 0.58 -6.70 -2.84
CA GLY A 8 -0.72 -6.85 -2.19
C GLY A 8 -0.88 -8.23 -1.54
N LYS A 9 -0.53 -9.31 -2.27
CA LYS A 9 -0.55 -10.67 -1.70
C LYS A 9 0.42 -10.82 -0.53
N ALA A 10 1.60 -10.21 -0.60
CA ALA A 10 2.57 -10.25 0.49
C ALA A 10 2.07 -9.53 1.76
N ILE A 11 1.36 -8.41 1.60
CA ILE A 11 0.69 -7.72 2.71
C ILE A 11 -0.40 -8.64 3.31
N ASP A 12 -1.29 -9.17 2.47
CA ASP A 12 -2.42 -9.98 2.93
C ASP A 12 -1.96 -11.29 3.62
N SER A 13 -0.85 -11.89 3.16
CA SER A 13 -0.27 -13.11 3.74
C SER A 13 0.80 -12.86 4.79
N LYS A 14 1.10 -11.60 5.13
CA LYS A 14 2.19 -11.20 6.04
C LYS A 14 3.55 -11.81 5.65
N ASP A 15 3.87 -11.80 4.37
CA ASP A 15 5.15 -12.27 3.83
C ASP A 15 6.18 -11.14 3.80
N GLU A 16 6.89 -10.99 4.92
CA GLU A 16 7.95 -10.01 5.11
C GLU A 16 9.09 -10.13 4.08
N ASN A 17 9.42 -11.34 3.63
CA ASN A 17 10.51 -11.54 2.67
C ASN A 17 10.14 -10.95 1.31
N THR A 18 8.92 -11.25 0.84
CA THR A 18 8.42 -10.69 -0.43
C THR A 18 8.24 -9.17 -0.34
N MET A 19 7.79 -8.63 0.80
CA MET A 19 7.73 -7.17 0.98
C MET A 19 9.14 -6.53 0.94
N ASN A 20 10.14 -7.14 1.57
CA ASN A 20 11.51 -6.66 1.51
C ASN A 20 12.13 -6.74 0.09
N GLU A 21 11.73 -7.74 -0.71
CA GLU A 21 12.13 -7.86 -2.12
C GLU A 21 11.52 -6.74 -2.98
N LEU A 22 10.24 -6.44 -2.77
CA LEU A 22 9.47 -5.56 -3.67
C LEU A 22 9.57 -4.07 -3.34
N LEU A 23 9.88 -3.70 -2.09
CA LEU A 23 10.08 -2.31 -1.69
C LEU A 23 11.56 -1.93 -1.85
N HIS A 24 11.83 -0.82 -2.54
CA HIS A 24 13.18 -0.29 -2.69
C HIS A 24 13.74 0.17 -1.33
N ASP A 25 15.06 0.14 -1.13
CA ASP A 25 15.65 0.49 0.17
C ASP A 25 15.43 1.97 0.55
N ASP A 26 15.43 2.86 -0.43
CA ASP A 26 15.04 4.28 -0.30
C ASP A 26 13.52 4.54 -0.36
N TYR A 27 12.68 3.53 -0.12
CA TYR A 27 11.22 3.64 -0.27
C TYR A 27 10.60 4.71 0.64
N LYS A 28 9.64 5.47 0.09
CA LYS A 28 8.86 6.47 0.82
C LYS A 28 7.38 6.29 0.60
N PHE A 29 6.63 6.22 1.68
CA PHE A 29 5.17 6.34 1.67
C PHE A 29 4.74 7.71 2.19
N THR A 30 4.18 8.55 1.33
CA THR A 30 3.66 9.88 1.68
C THR A 30 2.17 9.82 2.01
N MET A 31 1.83 10.14 3.26
CA MET A 31 0.45 10.25 3.73
C MET A 31 0.00 11.71 3.67
N HIS A 32 -0.56 12.13 2.53
CA HIS A 32 -0.95 13.54 2.31
C HIS A 32 -1.91 14.11 3.36
N ALA A 33 -2.76 13.28 3.96
CA ALA A 33 -3.70 13.71 4.99
C ALA A 33 -3.01 14.17 6.30
N SER A 34 -1.87 13.58 6.66
CA SER A 34 -1.13 13.90 7.88
C SER A 34 0.18 14.64 7.64
N GLY A 35 0.72 14.59 6.42
CA GLY A 35 2.05 15.10 6.08
C GLY A 35 3.19 14.15 6.50
N ASN A 36 2.88 12.96 7.02
CA ASN A 36 3.88 11.99 7.43
C ASN A 36 4.47 11.25 6.24
N VAL A 37 5.75 10.87 6.36
CA VAL A 37 6.45 10.01 5.41
C VAL A 37 6.97 8.78 6.16
N LEU A 38 6.53 7.60 5.76
CA LEU A 38 6.97 6.32 6.31
C LEU A 38 8.06 5.70 5.44
N GLN A 39 9.06 5.09 6.06
CA GLN A 39 10.13 4.37 5.36
C GLN A 39 9.76 2.88 5.20
N LYS A 40 10.56 2.14 4.43
CA LYS A 40 10.36 0.70 4.14
C LYS A 40 10.02 -0.11 5.39
N GLN A 41 10.83 -0.01 6.44
CA GLN A 41 10.66 -0.82 7.65
C GLN A 41 9.44 -0.40 8.48
N ASP A 42 9.06 0.88 8.45
CA ASP A 42 7.83 1.36 9.10
C ASP A 42 6.60 0.75 8.44
N VAL A 43 6.56 0.74 7.10
CA VAL A 43 5.45 0.18 6.33
C VAL A 43 5.37 -1.34 6.44
N ILE A 44 6.52 -2.04 6.41
CA ILE A 44 6.55 -3.48 6.64
C ILE A 44 6.04 -3.80 8.05
N GLY A 45 6.54 -3.10 9.08
CA GLY A 45 6.07 -3.29 10.45
C GLY A 45 4.57 -3.06 10.60
N TRP A 46 4.03 -2.05 9.91
CA TRP A 46 2.59 -1.78 9.90
C TRP A 46 1.80 -2.86 9.14
N ALA A 47 2.27 -3.33 7.98
CA ALA A 47 1.65 -4.40 7.21
C ALA A 47 1.65 -5.75 7.95
N MET A 48 2.66 -5.99 8.79
CA MET A 48 2.74 -7.18 9.63
C MET A 48 1.82 -7.12 10.86
N SER A 49 1.35 -5.92 11.23
CA SER A 49 0.36 -5.74 12.28
C SER A 49 -1.02 -6.27 11.86
N ASP A 50 -1.99 -6.27 12.77
CA ASP A 50 -3.39 -6.57 12.46
C ASP A 50 -4.19 -5.30 12.16
N ASP A 51 -3.54 -4.15 11.91
CA ASP A 51 -4.21 -2.86 11.76
C ASP A 51 -4.86 -2.62 10.42
N ILE A 52 -4.42 -3.31 9.35
CA ILE A 52 -4.94 -3.09 8.01
C ILE A 52 -5.62 -4.35 7.46
N ASN A 53 -6.86 -4.19 7.02
CA ASN A 53 -7.57 -5.22 6.27
C ASN A 53 -8.05 -4.64 4.93
N ARG A 54 -7.57 -5.21 3.82
CA ARG A 54 -7.83 -4.73 2.46
C ARG A 54 -8.88 -5.61 1.79
N ASP A 55 -9.89 -4.98 1.20
CA ASP A 55 -10.97 -5.63 0.47
C ASP A 55 -11.27 -4.89 -0.83
N ARG A 56 -11.89 -5.59 -1.80
CA ARG A 56 -12.27 -5.06 -3.12
C ARG A 56 -11.10 -4.35 -3.83
N VAL A 57 -9.91 -4.95 -3.71
CA VAL A 57 -8.68 -4.46 -4.34
C VAL A 57 -8.81 -4.55 -5.85
N ARG A 58 -8.53 -3.44 -6.53
CA ARG A 58 -8.51 -3.34 -7.99
C ARG A 58 -7.24 -2.66 -8.42
N ILE A 59 -6.43 -3.33 -9.23
CA ILE A 59 -5.31 -2.72 -9.93
C ILE A 59 -5.89 -2.06 -11.17
N ILE A 60 -5.88 -0.73 -11.21
CA ILE A 60 -6.49 0.07 -12.29
C ILE A 60 -5.54 0.15 -13.48
N TYR A 61 -4.26 0.35 -13.20
CA TYR A 61 -3.21 0.47 -14.20
C TYR A 61 -1.85 0.12 -13.58
N GLU A 62 -0.97 -0.49 -14.35
CA GLU A 62 0.43 -0.69 -13.97
C GLU A 62 1.29 -0.72 -15.24
N ASN A 63 2.42 -0.03 -15.20
CA ASN A 63 3.53 -0.18 -16.13
C ASN A 63 4.87 -0.17 -15.36
N ASP A 64 5.99 -0.08 -16.06
CA ASP A 64 7.33 -0.15 -15.44
C ASP A 64 7.73 1.09 -14.63
N GLU A 65 6.94 2.18 -14.68
CA GLU A 65 7.23 3.47 -14.02
C GLU A 65 6.19 3.83 -12.94
N ILE A 66 4.91 3.56 -13.19
CA ILE A 66 3.79 3.96 -12.33
C ILE A 66 2.69 2.91 -12.30
N GLY A 67 2.04 2.79 -11.14
CA GLY A 67 0.85 1.96 -10.99
C GLY A 67 -0.19 2.60 -10.08
N ILE A 68 -1.45 2.23 -10.29
CA ILE A 68 -2.60 2.78 -9.58
C ILE A 68 -3.46 1.63 -9.10
N GLU A 69 -3.74 1.62 -7.80
CA GLU A 69 -4.72 0.72 -7.20
C GLU A 69 -5.86 1.47 -6.53
N HIS A 70 -6.97 0.78 -6.38
CA HIS A 70 -8.06 1.21 -5.52
C HIS A 70 -8.51 0.07 -4.63
N ALA A 71 -8.57 0.30 -3.32
CA ALA A 71 -8.98 -0.69 -2.33
C ALA A 71 -9.89 -0.06 -1.26
N PHE A 72 -10.67 -0.89 -0.58
CA PHE A 72 -11.31 -0.52 0.68
C PHE A 72 -10.45 -1.04 1.82
N VAL A 73 -10.04 -0.17 2.73
CA VAL A 73 -9.21 -0.52 3.88
C VAL A 73 -10.00 -0.32 5.16
N THR A 74 -10.12 -1.37 5.96
CA THR A 74 -10.67 -1.32 7.31
C THR A 74 -9.51 -1.29 8.31
N PHE A 75 -9.58 -0.36 9.25
CA PHE A 75 -8.60 -0.22 10.34
C PHE A 75 -9.12 -0.83 11.65
N ASN A 76 -8.25 -1.08 12.63
CA ASN A 76 -8.66 -1.67 13.91
C ASN A 76 -9.63 -0.81 14.72
N ASP A 77 -9.66 0.50 14.48
CA ASP A 77 -10.64 1.43 15.06
C ASP A 77 -12.04 1.33 14.42
N GLY A 78 -12.21 0.42 13.45
CA GLY A 78 -13.44 0.19 12.71
C GLY A 78 -13.75 1.25 11.66
N ASN A 79 -12.84 2.18 11.39
CA ASN A 79 -12.98 3.10 10.26
C ASN A 79 -12.70 2.35 8.95
N VAL A 80 -13.47 2.70 7.93
CA VAL A 80 -13.32 2.17 6.57
C VAL A 80 -13.00 3.33 5.64
N GLN A 81 -11.98 3.16 4.80
CA GLN A 81 -11.59 4.15 3.80
C GLN A 81 -11.56 3.52 2.41
N ALA A 82 -12.10 4.23 1.41
CA ALA A 82 -11.76 3.98 0.02
C ALA A 82 -10.44 4.67 -0.29
N VAL A 83 -9.40 3.88 -0.56
CA VAL A 83 -8.03 4.33 -0.77
C VAL A 83 -7.68 4.15 -2.24
N MET A 84 -7.28 5.25 -2.87
CA MET A 84 -6.58 5.23 -4.15
C MET A 84 -5.08 5.36 -3.88
N GLY A 85 -4.34 4.32 -4.24
CA GLY A 85 -2.89 4.26 -4.08
C GLY A 85 -2.19 4.49 -5.41
N VAL A 86 -1.19 5.37 -5.42
CA VAL A 86 -0.30 5.62 -6.56
C VAL A 86 1.09 5.15 -6.19
N TYR A 87 1.63 4.24 -7.00
CA TYR A 87 2.94 3.65 -6.85
C TYR A 87 3.86 4.19 -7.93
N THR A 88 5.09 4.55 -7.56
CA THR A 88 6.18 4.78 -8.51
C THR A 88 7.18 3.65 -8.38
N PHE A 89 7.67 3.17 -9.51
CA PHE A 89 8.62 2.08 -9.58
C PHE A 89 10.01 2.56 -10.00
N LYS A 90 11.02 1.87 -9.48
CA LYS A 90 12.42 2.03 -9.84
C LYS A 90 13.10 0.68 -9.71
N ASP A 91 13.87 0.29 -10.71
CA ASP A 91 14.63 -0.97 -10.72
C ASP A 91 13.75 -2.23 -10.44
N GLY A 92 12.48 -2.20 -10.86
CA GLY A 92 11.52 -3.28 -10.63
C GLY A 92 10.97 -3.36 -9.20
N GLN A 93 11.21 -2.34 -8.38
CA GLN A 93 10.75 -2.20 -7.00
C GLN A 93 9.88 -0.96 -6.84
N VAL A 94 9.06 -0.91 -5.80
CA VAL A 94 8.34 0.31 -5.42
C VAL A 94 9.29 1.26 -4.72
N ILE A 95 9.45 2.48 -5.25
CA ILE A 95 10.26 3.54 -4.63
C ILE A 95 9.39 4.57 -3.90
N GLU A 96 8.21 4.88 -4.43
CA GLU A 96 7.30 5.84 -3.80
C GLU A 96 5.89 5.28 -3.79
N PHE A 97 5.18 5.59 -2.71
CA PHE A 97 3.76 5.33 -2.57
C PHE A 97 3.09 6.58 -2.03
N GLU A 98 1.92 6.91 -2.54
CA GLU A 98 1.08 7.97 -2.01
C GLU A 98 -0.39 7.59 -2.10
N THR A 99 -1.19 8.16 -1.20
CA THR A 99 -2.61 7.80 -1.11
C THR A 99 -3.52 9.01 -1.09
N GLY A 100 -4.66 8.86 -1.77
CA GLY A 100 -5.88 9.61 -1.53
C GLY A 100 -6.89 8.71 -0.83
N ALA A 101 -7.28 9.07 0.40
CA ALA A 101 -8.22 8.30 1.21
C ALA A 101 -9.53 9.06 1.41
N THR A 102 -10.66 8.39 1.17
CA THR A 102 -12.00 8.90 1.43
C THR A 102 -12.65 8.07 2.53
N ASN A 103 -13.04 8.70 3.64
CA ASN A 103 -13.76 8.03 4.72
C ASN A 103 -15.12 7.53 4.21
N ILE A 104 -15.42 6.27 4.48
CA ILE A 104 -16.73 5.67 4.21
C ILE A 104 -17.60 5.87 5.45
N PRO A 105 -18.81 6.46 5.31
CA PRO A 105 -19.74 6.59 6.42
C PRO A 105 -20.04 5.24 7.07
N LYS A 106 -20.07 5.22 8.40
CA LYS A 106 -20.61 4.08 9.16
C LYS A 106 -22.14 4.14 8.99
N GLU A 107 -22.75 3.04 8.62
CA GLU A 107 -24.22 2.89 8.63
C GLU A 107 -24.78 2.98 10.05
#